data_AF-A0A644XQQ2-F1
#
_entry.id   AF-A0A644XQQ2-F1
#
_cell.length_a   1.000
_cell.length_b   1.000
_cell.length_c   1.000
_cell.angle_alpha   90.00
_cell.angle_beta   90.00
_cell.angle_gamma   90.00
#
_symmetry.space_group_name_H-M   'P 1'
#
loop_
_entity.id
_entity.type
_entity.pdbx_description
1 polymer ?
#
loop_
_entity_poly.entity_id
_entity_poly.type
_entity_poly.pdbx_seq_one_letter_code
_entity_poly.pdbx_strand_id
1 'polypeptide(L)'
;MGTDNSLESKYTIAVQTIKTAILRSQYQAIKLVNKEQLALYYGVGRYISQNSRNGYWGTGAIAYISNKLHNELPGLRGFSERNLKNMRTFYEE
;
A
#
# COMPACT_ATOMS: atom_id res chain seq x y z
N MET A 1 45.43 -5.73 -29.78
CA MET A 1 44.78 -5.05 -28.62
C MET A 1 43.50 -4.33 -29.08
N GLY A 2 42.45 -5.06 -29.49
CA GLY A 2 41.25 -4.44 -30.08
C GLY A 2 39.91 -5.10 -29.76
N THR A 3 39.91 -6.15 -28.92
CA THR A 3 38.71 -6.97 -28.62
C THR A 3 38.12 -6.68 -27.23
N ASP A 4 38.90 -6.08 -26.33
CA ASP A 4 38.56 -5.89 -24.92
C ASP A 4 37.52 -4.77 -24.70
N ASN A 5 37.73 -3.63 -25.36
CA ASN A 5 36.86 -2.45 -25.25
C ASN A 5 35.45 -2.67 -25.86
N SER A 6 35.30 -3.64 -26.76
CA SER A 6 34.02 -4.01 -27.38
C SER A 6 33.15 -4.86 -26.46
N LEU A 7 33.77 -5.75 -25.68
CA LEU A 7 33.07 -6.61 -24.72
C LEU A 7 32.61 -5.83 -23.49
N GLU A 8 33.47 -4.96 -22.97
CA GLU A 8 33.11 -4.06 -21.86
C GLU A 8 31.93 -3.14 -22.22
N SER A 9 31.93 -2.59 -23.44
CA SER A 9 30.81 -1.80 -23.95
C SER A 9 29.51 -2.62 -24.03
N LYS A 10 29.58 -3.85 -24.54
CA LYS A 10 28.42 -4.76 -24.60
C LYS A 10 27.88 -5.10 -23.20
N TYR A 11 28.76 -5.33 -22.24
CA TYR A 11 28.36 -5.59 -20.86
C TYR A 11 27.75 -4.36 -20.20
N THR A 12 28.29 -3.18 -20.44
CA THR A 12 27.72 -1.92 -19.94
C THR A 12 26.31 -1.70 -20.48
N ILE A 13 26.10 -1.97 -21.78
CA ILE A 13 24.77 -1.92 -22.39
C ILE A 13 23.84 -2.93 -21.73
N ALA A 14 24.29 -4.18 -21.55
CA ALA A 14 23.49 -5.22 -20.89
C ALA A 14 23.09 -4.82 -19.45
N VAL A 15 24.03 -4.28 -18.67
CA VAL A 15 23.77 -3.76 -17.32
C VAL A 15 22.73 -2.65 -17.35
N GLN A 16 22.84 -1.70 -18.28
CA GLN A 16 21.88 -0.59 -18.39
C GLN A 16 20.48 -1.08 -18.81
N THR A 17 20.41 -2.06 -19.72
CA THR A 17 19.16 -2.71 -20.12
C THR A 17 18.50 -3.41 -18.93
N ILE A 18 19.26 -4.23 -18.20
CA ILE A 18 18.77 -4.96 -17.02
C ILE A 18 18.32 -3.99 -15.94
N LYS A 19 19.12 -2.96 -15.63
CA LYS A 19 18.77 -1.92 -14.64
C LYS A 19 17.45 -1.23 -15.00
N THR A 20 17.29 -0.86 -16.27
CA THR A 20 16.05 -0.23 -16.75
C THR A 20 14.85 -1.15 -16.56
N ALA A 21 14.99 -2.44 -16.88
CA ALA A 21 13.92 -3.43 -16.70
C ALA A 21 13.55 -3.63 -15.23
N ILE A 22 14.55 -3.70 -14.33
CA ILE A 22 14.34 -3.83 -12.87
C ILE A 22 13.57 -2.61 -12.34
N LEU A 23 14.07 -1.40 -12.61
CA LEU A 23 13.44 -0.18 -12.09
C LEU A 23 12.03 0.01 -12.63
N ARG A 24 11.80 -0.29 -13.93
CA ARG A 24 10.46 -0.24 -14.51
C ARG A 24 9.53 -1.23 -13.81
N SER A 25 9.98 -2.46 -13.59
CA SER A 25 9.15 -3.51 -12.96
C SER A 25 8.81 -3.15 -11.51
N GLN A 26 9.78 -2.66 -10.74
CA GLN A 26 9.56 -2.19 -9.37
C GLN A 26 8.58 -1.01 -9.33
N TYR A 27 8.73 -0.05 -10.24
CA TYR A 27 7.81 1.09 -10.32
C TYR A 27 6.37 0.64 -10.61
N GLN A 28 6.17 -0.29 -11.54
CA GLN A 28 4.84 -0.83 -11.82
C GLN A 28 4.26 -1.57 -10.62
N ALA A 29 5.08 -2.38 -9.94
CA ALA A 29 4.65 -3.10 -8.73
C ALA A 29 4.20 -2.13 -7.63
N ILE A 30 5.01 -1.10 -7.33
CA ILE A 30 4.67 -0.08 -6.33
C ILE A 30 3.39 0.67 -6.71
N LYS A 31 3.23 1.03 -8.00
CA LYS A 31 2.02 1.72 -8.47
C LYS A 31 0.76 0.88 -8.26
N LEU A 32 0.82 -0.42 -8.57
CA LEU A 32 -0.30 -1.34 -8.37
C LEU A 32 -0.60 -1.54 -6.88
N VAL A 33 0.42 -1.78 -6.06
CA VAL A 33 0.27 -1.93 -4.60
C VAL A 33 -0.36 -0.67 -3.99
N ASN A 34 0.13 0.53 -4.36
CA ASN A 34 -0.42 1.79 -3.86
C ASN A 34 -1.88 1.99 -4.28
N LYS A 35 -2.23 1.62 -5.52
CA LYS A 35 -3.61 1.69 -6.00
C LYS A 35 -4.54 0.80 -5.18
N GLU A 36 -4.16 -0.46 -4.97
CA GLU A 36 -4.95 -1.40 -4.17
C GLU A 36 -5.03 -0.97 -2.70
N GLN A 37 -3.94 -0.43 -2.15
CA GLN A 37 -3.90 0.08 -0.78
C GLN A 37 -4.87 1.26 -0.58
N LEU A 38 -4.91 2.20 -1.53
CA LEU A 38 -5.84 3.33 -1.50
C LEU A 38 -7.29 2.87 -1.65
N ALA A 39 -7.54 1.92 -2.56
CA ALA A 39 -8.88 1.34 -2.73
C ALA A 39 -9.36 0.62 -1.46
N LEU A 40 -8.47 -0.14 -0.80
CA LEU A 40 -8.75 -0.78 0.49
C LEU A 40 -9.08 0.25 1.56
N TYR A 41 -8.26 1.29 1.72
CA TYR A 41 -8.50 2.35 2.71
C TYR A 41 -9.81 3.09 2.46
N TYR A 42 -10.14 3.38 1.20
CA TYR A 42 -11.41 3.99 0.85
C TYR A 42 -12.60 3.06 1.19
N GLY A 43 -12.49 1.76 0.87
CA GLY A 43 -13.52 0.76 1.20
C GLY A 43 -13.73 0.59 2.70
N VAL A 44 -12.65 0.55 3.48
CA VAL A 44 -12.72 0.52 4.96
C VAL A 44 -13.36 1.79 5.49
N GLY A 45 -12.97 2.95 4.96
CA GLY A 45 -13.56 4.24 5.28
C GLY A 45 -15.07 4.28 5.06
N ARG A 46 -15.51 3.79 3.89
CA ARG A 46 -16.93 3.63 3.55
C ARG A 46 -17.67 2.78 4.57
N TYR A 47 -17.13 1.61 4.89
CA TYR A 47 -17.75 0.69 5.84
C TYR A 47 -17.88 1.33 7.23
N ILE A 48 -16.81 1.96 7.73
CA ILE A 48 -16.83 2.66 9.02
C ILE A 48 -17.84 3.81 9.01
N SER A 49 -17.85 4.64 7.96
CA SER A 49 -18.76 5.78 7.85
C SER A 49 -20.22 5.34 7.88
N GLN A 50 -20.58 4.34 7.07
CA GLN A 50 -21.95 3.84 6.98
C GLN A 50 -22.44 3.25 8.32
N ASN A 51 -21.61 2.44 8.98
CA ASN A 51 -21.99 1.79 10.24
C ASN A 51 -21.98 2.74 11.44
N SER A 52 -21.12 3.76 11.42
CA SER A 52 -21.10 4.78 12.49
C SER A 52 -22.19 5.84 12.37
N ARG A 53 -22.68 6.13 11.16
CA ARG A 53 -23.77 7.11 10.95
C ARG A 53 -25.16 6.48 11.06
N ASN A 54 -25.34 5.25 10.57
CA ASN A 54 -26.66 4.62 10.43
C ASN A 54 -26.87 3.43 11.38
N GLY A 55 -25.92 3.14 12.27
CA GLY A 55 -25.90 1.93 13.10
C GLY A 55 -25.71 2.17 14.60
N TYR A 56 -25.51 1.08 15.33
CA TYR A 56 -25.42 0.99 16.79
C TYR A 56 -23.99 1.22 17.34
N TRP A 57 -23.09 1.80 16.55
CA TRP A 57 -21.70 1.97 16.96
C TRP A 57 -21.56 3.10 17.99
N GLY A 58 -21.28 2.74 19.24
CA GLY A 58 -20.94 3.68 20.32
C GLY A 58 -19.53 4.26 20.20
N THR A 59 -19.16 5.12 21.15
CA THR A 59 -17.90 5.89 21.18
C THR A 59 -16.62 5.04 21.17
N GLY A 60 -16.70 3.76 21.55
CA GLY A 60 -15.56 2.83 21.59
C GLY A 60 -15.44 1.86 20.40
N ALA A 61 -16.34 1.90 19.42
CA ALA A 61 -16.40 0.88 18.37
C ALA A 61 -15.11 0.81 17.53
N ILE A 62 -14.55 1.96 17.12
CA ILE A 62 -13.34 2.00 16.29
C ILE A 62 -12.11 1.50 17.08
N ALA A 63 -12.01 1.83 18.37
CA ALA A 63 -10.94 1.35 19.23
C ALA A 63 -11.00 -0.19 19.39
N TYR A 64 -12.21 -0.73 19.62
CA TYR A 64 -12.44 -2.16 19.70
C TYR A 64 -12.06 -2.87 18.40
N ILE A 65 -12.50 -2.37 17.25
CA ILE A 65 -12.19 -2.94 15.93
C ILE A 65 -10.67 -2.92 15.68
N SER A 66 -9.99 -1.81 15.95
CA SER A 66 -8.55 -1.71 15.76
C SER A 66 -7.80 -2.75 16.60
N ASN A 67 -8.13 -2.88 17.89
CA ASN A 67 -7.53 -3.89 18.76
C ASN A 67 -7.82 -5.30 18.27
N LYS A 68 -9.06 -5.58 17.85
CA LYS A 68 -9.44 -6.90 17.36
C LYS A 68 -8.67 -7.27 16.09
N LEU A 69 -8.52 -6.35 15.15
CA LEU A 69 -7.74 -6.56 13.92
C LEU A 69 -6.27 -6.88 14.20
N HIS A 70 -5.61 -6.18 15.14
CA HIS A 70 -4.22 -6.48 15.48
C HIS A 70 -4.06 -7.82 16.20
N ASN A 71 -5.06 -8.23 16.98
CA ASN A 71 -5.05 -9.53 17.66
C ASN A 71 -5.27 -10.69 16.67
N GLU A 72 -6.17 -10.52 15.69
CA GLU A 72 -6.46 -11.54 14.68
C GLU A 72 -5.43 -11.61 13.57
N LEU A 73 -4.76 -10.49 13.27
CA LEU A 73 -3.74 -10.37 12.23
C LEU A 73 -2.43 -9.84 12.84
N PRO A 74 -1.63 -10.70 13.52
CA PRO A 74 -0.35 -10.29 14.08
C PRO A 74 0.59 -9.71 13.02
N GLY A 75 1.16 -8.53 13.31
CA GLY A 75 2.03 -7.82 12.37
C GLY A 75 1.30 -6.91 11.38
N LEU A 76 -0.04 -6.84 11.43
CA LEU A 76 -0.82 -5.88 10.66
C LEU A 76 -0.38 -4.44 11.02
N ARG A 77 -0.07 -3.65 9.99
CA ARG A 77 0.31 -2.23 10.11
C ARG A 77 -0.68 -1.37 9.36
N GLY A 78 -0.82 -0.12 9.79
CA GLY A 78 -1.67 0.85 9.09
C GLY A 78 -3.13 0.87 9.53
N PHE A 79 -3.55 0.02 10.48
CA PHE A 79 -4.95 -0.10 10.95
C PHE A 79 -5.14 0.26 12.43
N SER A 80 -4.33 1.20 12.94
CA SER A 80 -4.54 1.80 14.27
C SER A 80 -5.87 2.53 14.34
N GLU A 81 -6.40 2.77 15.54
CA GLU A 81 -7.66 3.52 15.72
C GLU A 81 -7.63 4.87 14.99
N ARG A 82 -6.51 5.60 15.08
CA ARG A 82 -6.30 6.85 14.35
C ARG A 82 -6.38 6.65 12.83
N ASN A 83 -5.73 5.63 12.30
CA ASN A 83 -5.76 5.39 10.86
C ASN A 83 -7.16 4.97 10.38
N LEU A 84 -7.91 4.19 11.16
CA LEU A 84 -9.30 3.86 10.85
C LEU A 84 -10.19 5.10 10.83
N LYS A 85 -9.99 6.05 11.77
CA LYS A 85 -10.66 7.36 11.74
C LYS A 85 -10.27 8.15 10.49
N ASN A 86 -8.99 8.18 10.13
CA ASN A 86 -8.53 8.85 8.91
C ASN A 86 -9.12 8.23 7.64
N MET A 87 -9.25 6.89 7.58
CA MET A 87 -9.89 6.20 6.45
C MET A 87 -11.36 6.61 6.34
N ARG A 88 -12.08 6.71 7.46
CA ARG A 88 -13.44 7.23 7.48
C ARG A 88 -13.49 8.66 6.92
N THR A 89 -12.62 9.55 7.40
CA THR A 89 -12.54 10.93 6.89
C THR A 89 -12.24 10.95 5.39
N PHE A 90 -11.27 10.16 4.93
CA PHE A 90 -10.93 10.05 3.51
C PHE A 90 -12.09 9.60 2.61
N TYR A 91 -13.02 8.80 3.13
CA TYR A 91 -14.24 8.43 2.41
C TYR A 91 -15.31 9.54 2.44
N GLU A 92 -15.35 10.34 3.51
CA GLU A 92 -16.36 11.36 3.75
C GLU A 92 -16.04 12.73 3.11
N GLU A 93 -14.76 12.95 2.74
CA GLU A 93 -14.28 14.09 1.91
C GLU A 93 -14.69 13.94 0.44
#